data_AF-A0A7W9MIM8-F1
#
_entry.id   AF-A0A7W9MIM8-F1
#
_cell.length_a   1.000
_cell.length_b   1.000
_cell.length_c   1.000
_cell.angle_alpha   90.00
_cell.angle_beta   90.00
_cell.angle_gamma   90.00
#
_symmetry.space_group_name_H-M   'P 1'
#
loop_
_entity.id
_entity.type
_entity.pdbx_description
1 polymer ?
#
loop_
_entity_poly.entity_id
_entity_poly.type
_entity_poly.pdbx_seq_one_letter_code
_entity_poly.pdbx_strand_id
1 'polypeptide(L)'
;MAHGYVQLMTENPVYAKELDPKRTADIVAAGLDIDGLAQELSKPQDDETRTNRLFTGLVGDYRKAVGDLSAALVPIQEEITDGKDYRLFGTADQALPAGTTQEWPDTVPSCAPAPPRELARPRLKVVKGQLPNAILLAEHAFPEADRPTLTVCHTSGLTNQQSSTEGQVLTKTADLSVVMKMQLTWPDGKVETYRTWSHAQPLGVVCRTRLGPPQQGDTTVYFCNEDKHYLDRWAEDGYRKYFEALATVTDDAAVLASVRDRAARFLAGRQKAYYDRVVGDLTTAGKPLSEANATVTRTMRLLQAYTRAGWATAFAKDPIMQTVLAGAERLPSDVGEEAVITEIFRRAQQNYAECNPSAGTGSPCGNSVAFDPFVGQSRQWLLDCTSWYGRSRLPVDAWTGDPIGNTLLAFARHGTGVLLAQYEQHSKEIAEGVYTEGIPEVKDTIKLLQGVDALFRADAA
;
A
#
# COMPACT_ATOMS: atom_id res chain seq x y z
N MET A 1 -11.82 -25.31 -45.55
CA MET A 1 -12.27 -26.44 -46.41
C MET A 1 -13.75 -26.38 -46.72
N ALA A 2 -14.66 -26.27 -45.73
CA ALA A 2 -16.12 -26.18 -45.97
C ALA A 2 -16.52 -24.98 -46.88
N HIS A 3 -16.03 -23.77 -46.61
CA HIS A 3 -16.29 -22.60 -47.47
C HIS A 3 -15.83 -22.79 -48.93
N GLY A 4 -14.69 -23.43 -49.14
CA GLY A 4 -14.21 -23.75 -50.50
C GLY A 4 -15.10 -24.77 -51.22
N TYR A 5 -15.68 -25.72 -50.47
CA TYR A 5 -16.64 -26.67 -51.01
C TYR A 5 -18.01 -26.03 -51.28
N VAL A 6 -18.48 -25.12 -50.41
CA VAL A 6 -19.67 -24.28 -50.67
C VAL A 6 -19.50 -23.47 -51.95
N GLN A 7 -18.33 -22.84 -52.13
CA GLN A 7 -18.03 -22.07 -53.32
C GLN A 7 -18.01 -22.97 -54.56
N LEU A 8 -17.39 -24.15 -54.49
CA LEU A 8 -17.41 -25.14 -55.57
C LEU A 8 -18.83 -25.60 -55.91
N MET A 9 -19.67 -25.87 -54.90
CA MET A 9 -21.07 -26.23 -55.09
C MET A 9 -21.87 -25.10 -55.75
N THR A 10 -21.57 -23.84 -55.41
CA THR A 10 -22.25 -22.67 -55.99
C THR A 10 -21.81 -22.41 -57.43
N GLU A 11 -20.51 -22.53 -57.71
CA GLU A 11 -19.93 -22.21 -59.03
C GLU A 11 -20.01 -23.37 -60.02
N ASN A 12 -19.88 -24.62 -59.56
CA ASN A 12 -19.91 -25.82 -60.40
C ASN A 12 -20.49 -27.06 -59.66
N PRO A 13 -21.82 -27.10 -59.46
CA PRO A 13 -22.50 -28.11 -58.64
C PRO A 13 -22.38 -29.54 -59.17
N VAL A 14 -22.32 -29.72 -60.50
CA VAL A 14 -22.16 -31.04 -61.13
C VAL A 14 -20.80 -31.62 -60.81
N TYR A 15 -19.75 -30.82 -60.97
CA TYR A 15 -18.38 -31.22 -60.65
C TYR A 15 -18.17 -31.47 -59.15
N ALA A 16 -18.81 -30.67 -58.29
CA ALA A 16 -18.79 -30.90 -56.84
C ALA A 16 -19.37 -32.28 -56.45
N LYS A 17 -20.50 -32.68 -57.07
CA LYS A 17 -21.13 -34.00 -56.84
C LYS A 17 -20.31 -35.16 -57.40
N GLU A 18 -19.61 -34.97 -58.52
CA GLU A 18 -18.74 -35.99 -59.11
C GLU A 18 -17.47 -36.24 -58.28
N LEU A 19 -16.93 -35.19 -57.66
CA LEU A 19 -15.72 -35.28 -56.83
C LEU A 19 -15.93 -36.12 -55.58
N ASP A 20 -17.04 -35.92 -54.86
CA ASP A 20 -17.39 -36.71 -53.68
C ASP A 20 -18.89 -36.57 -53.33
N PRO A 21 -19.72 -37.57 -53.68
CA PRO A 21 -21.17 -37.55 -53.43
C PRO A 21 -21.57 -37.49 -51.95
N LYS A 22 -20.65 -37.83 -51.02
CA LYS A 22 -20.92 -37.86 -49.57
C LYS A 22 -20.36 -36.64 -48.84
N ARG A 23 -19.54 -35.83 -49.50
CA ARG A 23 -18.82 -34.72 -48.86
C ARG A 23 -19.70 -33.75 -48.10
N THR A 24 -20.84 -33.38 -48.67
CA THR A 24 -21.81 -32.51 -48.00
C THR A 24 -22.32 -33.13 -46.70
N ALA A 25 -22.69 -34.42 -46.72
CA ALA A 25 -23.17 -35.14 -45.54
C ALA A 25 -22.07 -35.28 -44.48
N ASP A 26 -20.83 -35.56 -44.88
CA ASP A 26 -19.69 -35.68 -43.97
C ASP A 26 -19.34 -34.33 -43.30
N ILE A 27 -19.37 -33.22 -44.05
CA ILE A 27 -19.14 -31.88 -43.50
C ILE A 27 -20.28 -31.49 -42.53
N VAL A 28 -21.53 -31.79 -42.89
CA VAL A 28 -22.68 -31.52 -42.02
C VAL A 28 -22.59 -32.36 -40.74
N ALA A 29 -22.27 -33.65 -40.83
CA ALA A 29 -22.12 -34.52 -39.66
C ALA A 29 -21.01 -34.01 -38.73
N ALA A 30 -19.82 -33.72 -39.26
CA ALA A 30 -18.73 -33.16 -38.47
C ALA A 30 -19.09 -31.81 -37.83
N GLY A 31 -19.85 -30.96 -38.55
CA GLY A 31 -20.35 -29.70 -38.02
C GLY A 31 -21.35 -29.88 -36.87
N LEU A 32 -22.27 -30.84 -36.99
CA LEU A 32 -23.21 -31.19 -35.92
C LEU A 32 -22.50 -31.79 -34.71
N ASP A 33 -21.46 -32.60 -34.90
CA ASP A 33 -20.64 -33.13 -33.81
C ASP A 33 -19.91 -32.01 -33.06
N ILE A 34 -19.34 -31.03 -33.78
CA ILE A 34 -18.71 -29.84 -33.20
C ILE A 34 -19.74 -29.02 -32.39
N ASP A 35 -20.94 -28.81 -32.94
CA ASP A 35 -21.98 -28.05 -32.26
C ASP A 35 -22.51 -28.79 -31.01
N GLY A 36 -22.61 -30.13 -31.08
CA GLY A 36 -22.93 -30.98 -29.94
C GLY A 36 -21.90 -30.87 -28.81
N LEU A 37 -20.61 -30.92 -29.15
CA LEU A 37 -19.52 -30.71 -28.17
C LEU A 37 -19.56 -29.31 -27.55
N ALA A 38 -19.84 -28.27 -28.34
CA ALA A 38 -20.01 -26.92 -27.83
C ALA A 38 -21.16 -26.83 -26.81
N GLN A 39 -22.30 -27.46 -27.11
CA GLN A 39 -23.45 -27.52 -26.21
C GLN A 39 -23.17 -28.30 -24.93
N GLU A 40 -22.33 -29.34 -24.97
CA GLU A 40 -21.89 -30.07 -23.77
C GLU A 40 -21.07 -29.17 -22.83
N LEU A 41 -20.22 -28.30 -23.37
CA LEU A 41 -19.41 -27.36 -22.58
C LEU A 41 -20.27 -26.31 -21.85
N SER A 42 -21.37 -25.84 -22.46
CA SER A 42 -22.30 -24.89 -21.86
C SER A 42 -23.46 -25.55 -21.11
N LYS A 43 -23.50 -26.88 -21.04
CA LYS A 43 -24.63 -27.60 -20.46
C LYS A 43 -24.85 -27.14 -19.00
N PRO A 44 -26.07 -26.67 -18.65
CA PRO A 44 -26.38 -26.26 -17.29
C PRO A 44 -26.25 -27.42 -16.30
N GLN A 45 -25.88 -27.12 -15.05
CA GLN A 45 -25.97 -28.09 -13.96
C GLN A 45 -27.39 -28.14 -13.38
N ASP A 46 -27.74 -29.29 -12.80
CA ASP A 46 -29.02 -29.48 -12.09
C ASP A 46 -29.00 -28.87 -10.67
N ASP A 47 -28.30 -27.76 -10.47
CA ASP A 47 -28.22 -27.03 -9.20
C ASP A 47 -28.86 -25.63 -9.28
N GLU A 48 -28.92 -24.92 -8.15
CA GLU A 48 -29.55 -23.60 -8.07
C GLU A 48 -28.84 -22.53 -8.91
N THR A 49 -27.52 -22.65 -9.11
CA THR A 49 -26.73 -21.70 -9.90
C THR A 49 -26.77 -21.99 -11.40
N ARG A 50 -27.15 -23.23 -11.76
CA ARG A 50 -27.21 -23.80 -13.12
C ARG A 50 -25.94 -23.63 -13.95
N THR A 51 -24.88 -23.02 -13.45
CA THR A 51 -23.66 -22.68 -14.19
C THR A 51 -22.74 -23.88 -14.27
N ASN A 52 -22.21 -24.17 -15.45
CA ASN A 52 -21.34 -25.33 -15.66
C ASN A 52 -20.07 -25.27 -14.79
N ARG A 53 -19.75 -26.40 -14.13
CA ARG A 53 -18.58 -26.56 -13.23
C ARG A 53 -17.25 -26.16 -13.85
N LEU A 54 -17.08 -26.34 -15.17
CA LEU A 54 -15.91 -25.91 -15.90
C LEU A 54 -15.72 -24.39 -15.79
N PHE A 55 -16.75 -23.60 -16.06
CA PHE A 55 -16.68 -22.14 -16.03
C PHE A 55 -16.55 -21.60 -14.61
N THR A 56 -17.26 -22.19 -13.65
CA THR A 56 -17.08 -21.89 -12.23
C THR A 56 -15.64 -22.18 -11.78
N GLY A 57 -15.07 -23.30 -12.24
CA GLY A 57 -13.67 -23.66 -12.01
C GLY A 57 -12.68 -22.67 -12.64
N LEU A 58 -12.85 -22.34 -13.92
CA LEU A 58 -11.98 -21.38 -14.63
C LEU A 58 -11.99 -19.98 -14.00
N VAL A 59 -13.16 -19.51 -13.57
CA VAL A 59 -13.27 -18.24 -12.82
C VAL A 59 -12.57 -18.35 -11.46
N GLY A 60 -12.73 -19.48 -10.76
CA GLY A 60 -12.02 -19.78 -9.52
C GLY A 60 -10.50 -19.77 -9.69
N ASP A 61 -10.00 -20.42 -10.73
CA ASP A 61 -8.57 -20.49 -11.08
C ASP A 61 -8.00 -19.11 -11.40
N TYR A 62 -8.74 -18.30 -12.16
CA TYR A 62 -8.34 -16.91 -12.44
C TYR A 62 -8.30 -16.07 -11.16
N ARG A 63 -9.34 -16.14 -10.31
CA ARG A 63 -9.35 -15.44 -9.01
C ARG A 63 -8.18 -15.84 -8.14
N LYS A 64 -7.88 -17.15 -8.09
CA LYS A 64 -6.73 -17.68 -7.36
C LYS A 64 -5.43 -17.13 -7.93
N ALA A 65 -5.25 -17.14 -9.25
CA ALA A 65 -4.05 -16.64 -9.90
C ALA A 65 -3.80 -15.15 -9.60
N VAL A 66 -4.85 -14.32 -9.61
CA VAL A 66 -4.72 -12.89 -9.23
C VAL A 66 -4.40 -12.75 -7.74
N GLY A 67 -4.96 -13.60 -6.88
CA GLY A 67 -4.61 -13.67 -5.46
C GLY A 67 -3.15 -14.07 -5.23
N ASP A 68 -2.65 -15.07 -5.95
CA ASP A 68 -1.25 -15.52 -5.88
C ASP A 68 -0.30 -14.41 -6.40
N LEU A 69 -0.66 -13.71 -7.48
CA LEU A 69 0.08 -12.54 -7.97
C LEU A 69 0.15 -11.44 -6.91
N SER A 70 -0.97 -11.15 -6.25
CA SER A 70 -1.02 -10.19 -5.15
C SER A 70 -0.09 -10.65 -4.02
N ALA A 71 -0.22 -11.90 -3.55
CA ALA A 71 0.63 -12.46 -2.50
C ALA A 71 2.14 -12.41 -2.83
N ALA A 72 2.52 -12.55 -4.11
CA ALA A 72 3.90 -12.45 -4.56
C ALA A 72 4.52 -11.03 -4.41
N LEU A 73 3.70 -9.99 -4.17
CA LEU A 73 4.16 -8.63 -3.88
C LEU A 73 4.62 -8.46 -2.42
N VAL A 74 4.10 -9.28 -1.49
CA VAL A 74 4.39 -9.15 -0.05
C VAL A 74 5.89 -9.32 0.25
N PRO A 75 6.60 -10.35 -0.26
CA PRO A 75 8.03 -10.48 -0.01
C PRO A 75 8.85 -9.31 -0.56
N ILE A 76 8.42 -8.69 -1.66
CA ILE A 76 9.07 -7.49 -2.21
C ILE A 76 8.89 -6.32 -1.25
N GLN A 77 7.69 -6.14 -0.70
CA GLN A 77 7.43 -5.11 0.30
C GLN A 77 8.28 -5.33 1.57
N GLU A 78 8.36 -6.56 2.07
CA GLU A 78 9.19 -6.91 3.23
C GLU A 78 10.69 -6.66 2.99
N GLU A 79 11.19 -6.99 1.80
CA GLU A 79 12.57 -6.67 1.38
C GLU A 79 12.80 -5.16 1.41
N ILE A 80 11.86 -4.37 0.88
CA ILE A 80 11.96 -2.92 0.82
C ILE A 80 11.81 -2.24 2.18
N THR A 81 11.05 -2.80 3.11
CA THR A 81 10.95 -2.27 4.49
C THR A 81 12.06 -2.75 5.42
N ASP A 82 13.04 -3.50 4.90
CA ASP A 82 14.09 -4.14 5.67
C ASP A 82 13.52 -5.02 6.82
N GLY A 83 12.35 -5.63 6.59
CA GLY A 83 11.62 -6.42 7.59
C GLY A 83 11.03 -5.61 8.76
N LYS A 84 11.02 -4.28 8.68
CA LYS A 84 10.46 -3.41 9.74
C LYS A 84 8.95 -3.25 9.59
N ASP A 85 8.28 -3.12 10.73
CA ASP A 85 6.82 -3.04 10.81
C ASP A 85 6.36 -1.58 10.70
N TYR A 86 6.32 -1.08 9.45
CA TYR A 86 5.68 0.16 9.06
C TYR A 86 4.99 0.00 7.70
N ARG A 87 3.99 0.85 7.41
CA ARG A 87 3.27 0.86 6.14
C ARG A 87 4.06 1.64 5.10
N LEU A 88 4.54 0.94 4.07
CA LEU A 88 5.25 1.51 2.92
C LEU A 88 4.43 2.60 2.20
N PHE A 89 3.13 2.34 2.01
CA PHE A 89 2.18 3.28 1.39
C PHE A 89 1.39 4.09 2.43
N GLY A 90 1.92 4.23 3.65
CA GLY A 90 1.37 5.06 4.70
C GLY A 90 1.76 6.54 4.58
N THR A 91 1.31 7.35 5.53
CA THR A 91 1.74 8.74 5.68
C THR A 91 2.87 8.85 6.71
N ALA A 92 3.49 10.03 6.81
CA ALA A 92 4.50 10.30 7.84
C ALA A 92 3.94 10.16 9.27
N ASP A 93 2.64 10.39 9.48
CA ASP A 93 1.98 10.30 10.79
C ASP A 93 1.32 8.93 11.06
N GLN A 94 1.65 7.91 10.26
CA GLN A 94 1.13 6.55 10.43
C GLN A 94 1.35 6.01 11.84
N ALA A 95 0.36 5.30 12.38
CA ALA A 95 0.51 4.63 13.66
C ALA A 95 1.54 3.49 13.54
N LEU A 96 2.44 3.41 14.52
CA LEU A 96 3.38 2.31 14.65
C LEU A 96 2.83 1.23 15.60
N PRO A 97 3.24 -0.03 15.45
CA PRO A 97 2.89 -1.10 16.37
C PRO A 97 3.26 -0.76 17.83
N ALA A 98 2.53 -1.34 18.77
CA ALA A 98 2.86 -1.22 20.18
C ALA A 98 4.22 -1.90 20.47
N GLY A 99 5.06 -1.27 21.29
CA GLY A 99 6.38 -1.80 21.65
C GLY A 99 7.52 -1.42 20.71
N THR A 100 7.24 -0.73 19.60
CA THR A 100 8.26 -0.22 18.67
C THR A 100 9.15 0.86 19.28
N THR A 101 8.66 1.57 20.30
CA THR A 101 9.35 2.67 20.95
C THR A 101 10.09 2.21 22.20
N GLN A 102 11.42 2.26 22.18
CA GLN A 102 12.23 2.06 23.40
C GLN A 102 11.98 3.20 24.39
N GLU A 103 11.81 2.89 25.68
CA GLU A 103 11.71 3.92 26.72
C GLU A 103 12.97 4.80 26.81
N TRP A 104 12.79 6.03 27.29
CA TRP A 104 13.95 6.87 27.62
C TRP A 104 14.75 6.26 28.78
N PRO A 105 16.08 6.52 28.86
CA PRO A 105 16.87 6.17 30.03
C PRO A 105 16.27 6.73 31.33
N ASP A 106 16.60 6.09 32.44
CA ASP A 106 16.13 6.51 33.77
C ASP A 106 16.79 7.78 34.29
N THR A 107 17.84 8.24 33.65
CA THR A 107 18.52 9.50 33.94
C THR A 107 18.52 10.41 32.72
N VAL A 108 18.53 11.72 32.98
CA VAL A 108 18.58 12.79 31.99
C VAL A 108 19.87 13.58 32.24
N PRO A 109 20.85 13.53 31.32
CA PRO A 109 22.10 14.27 31.46
C PRO A 109 21.92 15.77 31.23
N SER A 110 22.90 16.57 31.65
CA SER A 110 23.00 17.98 31.30
C SER A 110 23.18 18.17 29.79
N CYS A 111 22.55 19.21 29.23
CA CYS A 111 22.79 19.64 27.86
C CYS A 111 24.18 20.27 27.67
N ALA A 112 24.87 20.64 28.77
CA ALA A 112 26.22 21.19 28.75
C ALA A 112 27.28 20.09 28.95
N PRO A 113 28.46 20.20 28.28
CA PRO A 113 29.43 19.09 28.18
C PRO A 113 30.18 18.75 29.48
N ALA A 114 30.20 19.62 30.52
CA ALA A 114 30.81 19.29 31.80
C ALA A 114 30.46 20.28 32.94
N PRO A 115 30.46 19.81 34.21
CA PRO A 115 30.47 18.40 34.61
C PRO A 115 29.13 17.72 34.26
N PRO A 116 29.14 16.45 33.80
CA PRO A 116 27.92 15.74 33.47
C PRO A 116 27.14 15.50 34.76
N ARG A 117 26.07 16.27 34.94
CA ARG A 117 25.08 16.00 35.96
C ARG A 117 23.94 15.23 35.33
N GLU A 118 23.49 14.21 36.03
CA GLU A 118 22.31 13.45 35.66
C GLU A 118 21.20 13.67 36.68
N LEU A 119 19.99 13.88 36.19
CA LEU A 119 18.79 13.90 37.03
C LEU A 119 17.96 12.66 36.74
N ALA A 120 17.38 12.05 37.78
CA ALA A 120 16.41 10.98 37.59
C ALA A 120 15.24 11.46 36.72
N ARG A 121 14.92 10.72 35.66
CA ARG A 121 13.88 11.06 34.69
C ARG A 121 12.50 11.20 35.37
N PRO A 122 11.75 12.28 35.09
CA PRO A 122 10.33 12.42 35.38
C PRO A 122 9.48 11.41 34.57
N ARG A 123 9.38 10.15 35.00
CA ARG A 123 8.79 9.04 34.23
C ARG A 123 7.33 9.26 33.82
N LEU A 124 6.57 10.06 34.55
CA LEU A 124 5.16 10.36 34.20
C LEU A 124 5.01 11.46 33.15
N LYS A 125 6.05 12.27 32.92
CA LYS A 125 5.99 13.48 32.10
C LYS A 125 6.90 13.43 30.86
N VAL A 126 8.09 12.83 31.02
CA VAL A 126 9.09 12.65 29.97
C VAL A 126 8.98 11.23 29.43
N VAL A 127 7.98 11.01 28.58
CA VAL A 127 7.62 9.71 28.00
C VAL A 127 7.85 9.74 26.50
N LYS A 128 8.61 8.78 25.98
CA LYS A 128 8.95 8.73 24.55
C LYS A 128 7.75 8.38 23.68
N GLY A 129 6.87 7.49 24.15
CA GLY A 129 5.65 7.11 23.44
C GLY A 129 4.64 8.25 23.22
N GLN A 130 4.82 9.41 23.87
CA GLN A 130 3.98 10.60 23.65
C GLN A 130 4.48 11.52 22.52
N LEU A 131 5.56 11.11 21.83
CA LEU A 131 6.06 11.86 20.68
C LEU A 131 5.17 11.63 19.45
N PRO A 132 5.07 12.61 18.53
CA PRO A 132 4.37 12.42 17.27
C PRO A 132 4.92 11.22 16.49
N ASN A 133 4.01 10.51 15.82
CA ASN A 133 4.33 9.34 15.01
C ASN A 133 5.41 9.61 13.96
N ALA A 134 5.46 10.82 13.37
CA ALA A 134 6.51 11.16 12.39
C ALA A 134 7.93 11.09 12.98
N ILE A 135 8.12 11.47 14.25
CA ILE A 135 9.41 11.38 14.94
C ILE A 135 9.73 9.92 15.26
N LEU A 136 8.75 9.17 15.74
CA LEU A 136 8.92 7.75 16.05
C LEU A 136 9.20 6.91 14.78
N LEU A 137 8.54 7.25 13.67
CA LEU A 137 8.78 6.63 12.37
C LEU A 137 10.20 6.91 11.88
N ALA A 138 10.67 8.16 12.01
CA ALA A 138 12.04 8.52 11.64
C ALA A 138 13.07 7.71 12.45
N GLU A 139 12.89 7.57 13.76
CA GLU A 139 13.77 6.77 14.60
C GLU A 139 13.71 5.27 14.26
N HIS A 140 12.52 4.73 14.04
CA HIS A 140 12.33 3.30 13.82
C HIS A 140 12.69 2.85 12.40
N ALA A 141 12.10 3.50 11.39
CA ALA A 141 12.10 3.03 10.00
C ALA A 141 13.35 3.45 9.23
N PHE A 142 13.93 4.62 9.50
CA PHE A 142 15.02 5.14 8.67
C PHE A 142 16.25 4.22 8.73
N PRO A 143 17.00 4.12 7.61
CA PRO A 143 18.30 3.44 7.60
C PRO A 143 19.26 4.17 8.54
N GLU A 144 20.25 3.46 9.06
CA GLU A 144 21.19 4.01 10.04
C GLU A 144 21.88 5.30 9.58
N ALA A 145 22.20 5.39 8.28
CA ALA A 145 22.82 6.57 7.68
C ALA A 145 21.94 7.84 7.68
N ASP A 146 20.61 7.71 7.80
CA ASP A 146 19.65 8.82 7.78
C ASP A 146 18.90 8.99 9.11
N ARG A 147 19.03 8.02 10.03
CA ARG A 147 18.25 7.94 11.27
C ARG A 147 18.66 9.04 12.26
N PRO A 148 17.71 9.82 12.78
CA PRO A 148 18.01 10.76 13.85
C PRO A 148 18.26 10.01 15.17
N THR A 149 19.25 10.46 15.93
CA THR A 149 19.39 10.05 17.34
C THR A 149 18.51 10.95 18.19
N LEU A 150 17.56 10.36 18.90
CA LEU A 150 16.74 11.10 19.85
C LEU A 150 17.43 11.08 21.22
N THR A 151 17.57 12.25 21.84
CA THR A 151 18.16 12.39 23.19
C THR A 151 17.29 13.29 24.05
N VAL A 152 17.35 13.11 25.37
CA VAL A 152 16.78 14.06 26.32
C VAL A 152 17.92 14.58 27.19
N CYS A 153 18.02 15.89 27.32
CA CYS A 153 18.97 16.54 28.20
C CYS A 153 18.28 17.62 29.06
N HIS A 154 18.93 18.09 30.12
CA HIS A 154 18.41 19.17 30.95
C HIS A 154 19.28 20.42 30.94
N THR A 155 18.67 21.57 31.16
CA THR A 155 19.33 22.79 31.62
C THR A 155 18.66 23.24 32.90
N SER A 156 19.44 23.61 33.90
CA SER A 156 18.93 24.01 35.22
C SER A 156 19.67 25.24 35.72
N GLY A 157 19.05 25.99 36.62
CA GLY A 157 19.69 27.12 37.28
C GLY A 157 18.75 27.90 38.19
N LEU A 158 19.33 28.82 38.97
CA LEU A 158 18.57 29.74 39.81
C LEU A 158 18.13 30.96 38.99
N THR A 159 16.83 31.12 38.79
CA THR A 159 16.20 32.23 38.07
C THR A 159 15.44 33.17 39.00
N ASN A 160 14.94 34.30 38.49
CA ASN A 160 14.14 35.28 39.24
C ASN A 160 14.80 35.74 40.56
N GLN A 161 16.13 35.88 40.55
CA GLN A 161 16.87 36.21 41.76
C GLN A 161 16.54 37.64 42.22
N GLN A 162 16.09 37.76 43.46
CA GLN A 162 15.82 39.05 44.09
C GLN A 162 16.70 39.19 45.33
N SER A 163 17.24 40.38 45.55
CA SER A 163 18.04 40.70 46.73
C SER A 163 17.31 41.76 47.55
N SER A 164 17.22 41.55 48.86
CA SER A 164 16.70 42.52 49.81
C SER A 164 17.68 42.68 50.96
N THR A 165 17.80 43.91 51.46
CA THR A 165 18.66 44.23 52.59
C THR A 165 17.80 44.76 53.73
N GLU A 166 17.83 44.07 54.87
CA GLU A 166 17.17 44.49 56.10
C GLU A 166 18.21 44.63 57.21
N GLY A 167 18.44 45.86 57.68
CA GLY A 167 19.54 46.17 58.59
C GLY A 167 20.90 45.80 58.00
N GLN A 168 21.65 44.94 58.69
CA GLN A 168 22.94 44.40 58.24
C GLN A 168 22.81 43.04 57.52
N VAL A 169 21.62 42.62 57.12
CA VAL A 169 21.41 41.30 56.50
C VAL A 169 20.97 41.47 55.06
N LEU A 170 21.77 40.93 54.13
CA LEU A 170 21.42 40.75 52.74
C LEU A 170 20.83 39.34 52.57
N THR A 171 19.62 39.29 52.01
CA THR A 171 18.89 38.06 51.70
C THR A 171 18.66 37.98 50.21
N LYS A 172 18.97 36.84 49.60
CA LYS A 172 18.65 36.54 48.20
C LYS A 172 17.59 35.45 48.13
N THR A 173 16.53 35.70 47.38
CA THR A 173 15.53 34.71 46.99
C THR A 173 15.69 34.32 45.53
N ALA A 174 15.30 33.10 45.16
CA ALA A 174 15.36 32.63 43.79
C ALA A 174 14.37 31.47 43.55
N ASP A 175 14.17 31.15 42.27
CA ASP A 175 13.43 29.99 41.82
C ASP A 175 14.40 28.97 41.18
N LEU A 176 14.18 27.68 41.42
CA LEU A 176 14.86 26.62 40.68
C LEU A 176 14.16 26.41 39.34
N SER A 177 14.77 26.85 38.25
CA SER A 177 14.32 26.55 36.90
C SER A 177 14.97 25.26 36.40
N VAL A 178 14.15 24.32 35.97
CA VAL A 178 14.58 23.11 35.26
C VAL A 178 13.87 23.08 33.91
N VAL A 179 14.64 22.87 32.85
CA VAL A 179 14.13 22.70 31.49
C VAL A 179 14.73 21.42 30.93
N MET A 180 13.90 20.41 30.71
CA MET A 180 14.28 19.21 29.97
C MET A 180 13.95 19.42 28.49
N LYS A 181 14.86 19.02 27.60
CA LYS A 181 14.78 19.21 26.16
C LYS A 181 14.91 17.85 25.49
N MET A 182 13.97 17.50 24.64
CA MET A 182 14.14 16.42 23.68
C MET A 182 14.79 17.00 22.42
N GLN A 183 15.93 16.43 22.04
CA GLN A 183 16.71 16.83 20.89
C GLN A 183 16.77 15.71 19.86
N LEU A 184 16.61 16.08 18.59
CA LEU A 184 16.91 15.24 17.44
C LEU A 184 18.29 15.63 16.93
N THR A 185 19.20 14.66 16.89
CA THR A 185 20.50 14.84 16.23
C THR A 185 20.49 14.06 14.93
N TRP A 186 20.50 14.78 13.81
CA TRP A 186 20.58 14.18 12.49
C TRP A 186 22.01 13.71 12.19
N PRO A 187 22.19 12.77 11.25
CA PRO A 187 23.52 12.27 10.87
C PRO A 187 24.49 13.33 10.34
N ASP A 188 23.98 14.46 9.85
CA ASP A 188 24.77 15.64 9.44
C ASP A 188 25.29 16.47 10.65
N GLY A 189 25.01 16.04 11.88
CA GLY A 189 25.38 16.72 13.12
C GLY A 189 24.43 17.84 13.54
N LYS A 190 23.37 18.11 12.76
CA LYS A 190 22.38 19.14 13.11
C LYS A 190 21.56 18.68 14.32
N VAL A 191 21.60 19.47 15.39
CA VAL A 191 20.80 19.27 16.60
C VAL A 191 19.60 20.21 16.61
N GLU A 192 18.39 19.66 16.70
CA GLU A 192 17.14 20.40 16.76
C GLU A 192 16.38 20.03 18.04
N THR A 193 15.84 21.01 18.76
CA THR A 193 15.02 20.75 19.96
C THR A 193 13.54 20.74 19.56
N TYR A 194 12.89 19.58 19.64
CA TYR A 194 11.46 19.49 19.31
C TYR A 194 10.57 19.81 20.51
N ARG A 195 10.80 19.15 21.65
CA ARG A 195 9.94 19.28 22.83
C ARG A 195 10.74 19.77 24.02
N THR A 196 10.16 20.69 24.75
CA THR A 196 10.69 21.14 26.04
C THR A 196 9.67 20.95 27.14
N TRP A 197 10.15 20.51 28.30
CA TRP A 197 9.40 20.47 29.55
C TRP A 197 10.05 21.45 30.50
N SER A 198 9.33 22.47 30.95
CA SER A 198 9.91 23.51 31.81
C SER A 198 9.07 23.78 33.04
N HIS A 199 9.74 23.98 34.16
CA HIS A 199 9.11 24.44 35.40
C HIS A 199 10.11 25.26 36.21
N ALA A 200 9.62 26.34 36.83
CA ALA A 200 10.37 27.13 37.80
C ALA A 200 9.67 27.02 39.16
N GLN A 201 10.34 26.39 40.12
CA GLN A 201 9.82 26.20 41.46
C GLN A 201 10.41 27.26 42.41
N PRO A 202 9.58 28.01 43.16
CA PRO A 202 10.08 28.93 44.17
C PRO A 202 10.83 28.20 45.28
N LEU A 203 12.06 28.64 45.58
CA LEU A 203 12.87 28.07 46.66
C LEU A 203 12.82 28.89 47.95
N GLY A 204 12.34 30.13 47.88
CA GLY A 204 12.43 31.08 48.99
C GLY A 204 13.85 31.63 49.12
N VAL A 205 14.39 31.71 50.33
CA VAL A 205 15.73 32.27 50.59
C VAL A 205 16.82 31.26 50.21
N VAL A 206 17.62 31.60 49.21
CA VAL A 206 18.73 30.75 48.72
C VAL A 206 20.08 31.18 49.27
N CYS A 207 20.24 32.43 49.68
CA CYS A 207 21.48 32.93 50.25
C CYS A 207 21.21 34.04 51.27
N ARG A 208 21.92 34.00 52.40
CA ARG A 208 21.81 34.97 53.49
C ARG A 208 23.19 35.33 53.99
N THR A 209 23.52 36.62 53.95
CA THR A 209 24.83 37.14 54.33
C THR A 209 24.68 38.34 55.25
N ARG A 210 25.51 38.45 56.29
CA ARG A 210 25.63 39.65 57.11
C ARG A 210 26.65 40.60 56.49
N LEU A 211 26.25 41.83 56.23
CA LEU A 211 27.10 42.92 55.79
C LEU A 211 27.78 43.55 57.01
N GLY A 212 29.10 43.55 57.06
CA GLY A 212 29.86 44.27 58.09
C GLY A 212 29.84 45.79 57.88
N PRO A 213 30.42 46.55 58.82
CA PRO A 213 30.57 47.99 58.65
C PRO A 213 31.39 48.30 57.40
N PRO A 214 31.05 49.37 56.64
CA PRO A 214 31.68 49.68 55.35
C PRO A 214 33.20 49.91 55.42
N GLN A 215 33.76 50.14 56.61
CA GLN A 215 35.18 50.38 56.84
C GLN A 215 36.02 49.11 57.06
N GLN A 216 35.40 47.94 57.29
CA GLN A 216 36.11 46.68 57.59
C GLN A 216 35.96 45.59 56.52
N GLY A 217 35.04 45.74 55.56
CA GLY A 217 34.86 44.79 54.45
C GLY A 217 34.42 43.37 54.85
N ASP A 218 34.19 43.12 56.14
CA ASP A 218 33.91 41.79 56.69
C ASP A 218 32.47 41.38 56.36
N THR A 219 32.30 40.32 55.55
CA THR A 219 30.98 39.79 55.18
C THR A 219 30.87 38.36 55.69
N THR A 220 29.98 38.11 56.65
CA THR A 220 29.73 36.76 57.17
C THR A 220 28.64 36.08 56.36
N VAL A 221 28.96 34.99 55.67
CA VAL A 221 27.97 34.18 54.93
C VAL A 221 27.32 33.18 55.90
N TYR A 222 26.01 33.26 56.13
CA TYR A 222 25.29 32.25 56.93
C TYR A 222 25.10 30.97 56.11
N PHE A 223 24.54 31.11 54.91
CA PHE A 223 24.46 30.06 53.91
C PHE A 223 24.24 30.70 52.54
N CYS A 224 24.78 30.10 51.48
CA CYS A 224 24.46 30.45 50.10
C CYS A 224 24.46 29.15 49.29
N ASN A 225 23.26 28.68 48.97
CA ASN A 225 23.03 27.46 48.23
C ASN A 225 22.98 27.78 46.73
N GLU A 226 23.82 27.10 45.97
CA GLU A 226 23.77 27.12 44.51
C GLU A 226 22.69 26.15 44.01
N ASP A 227 22.37 26.21 42.72
CA ASP A 227 21.45 25.27 42.06
C ASP A 227 21.81 23.80 42.37
N LYS A 228 23.12 23.51 42.49
CA LYS A 228 23.61 22.18 42.83
C LYS A 228 23.05 21.63 44.13
N HIS A 229 22.90 22.44 45.16
CA HIS A 229 22.37 21.99 46.45
C HIS A 229 20.92 21.46 46.35
N TYR A 230 20.13 22.00 45.42
CA TYR A 230 18.74 21.59 45.22
C TYR A 230 18.63 20.42 44.25
N LEU A 231 19.43 20.42 43.19
CA LEU A 231 19.45 19.36 42.19
C LEU A 231 19.99 18.03 42.73
N ASP A 232 20.88 18.04 43.73
CA ASP A 232 21.32 16.80 44.42
C ASP A 232 20.17 16.11 45.15
N ARG A 233 19.12 16.87 45.50
CA ARG A 233 17.92 16.38 46.19
C ARG A 233 16.73 16.21 45.24
N TRP A 234 16.99 16.23 43.93
CA TRP A 234 15.97 16.15 42.88
C TRP A 234 14.98 14.99 43.07
N ALA A 235 15.50 13.81 43.41
CA ALA A 235 14.71 12.59 43.59
C ALA A 235 14.03 12.51 44.98
N GLU A 236 14.63 13.12 46.00
CA GLU A 236 14.29 12.93 47.42
C GLU A 236 13.29 13.99 47.92
N ASP A 237 13.49 15.26 47.57
CA ASP A 237 12.75 16.40 48.12
C ASP A 237 11.49 16.78 47.32
N GLY A 238 10.99 15.86 46.50
CA GLY A 238 9.77 16.07 45.73
C GLY A 238 9.93 17.00 44.52
N TYR A 239 11.09 17.62 44.28
CA TYR A 239 11.34 18.47 43.09
C TYR A 239 11.00 17.75 41.78
N ARG A 240 11.40 16.47 41.64
CA ARG A 240 11.00 15.64 40.49
C ARG A 240 9.48 15.50 40.38
N LYS A 241 8.78 15.22 41.49
CA LYS A 241 7.31 15.04 41.50
C LYS A 241 6.59 16.35 41.15
N TYR A 242 7.08 17.49 41.65
CA TYR A 242 6.55 18.80 41.29
C TYR A 242 6.75 19.09 39.81
N PHE A 243 7.93 18.81 39.26
CA PHE A 243 8.17 18.92 37.83
C PHE A 243 7.24 18.00 37.02
N GLU A 244 7.05 16.75 37.43
CA GLU A 244 6.11 15.84 36.78
C GLU A 244 4.68 16.41 36.74
N ALA A 245 4.23 16.99 37.86
CA ALA A 245 2.89 17.53 37.98
C ALA A 245 2.70 18.87 37.25
N LEU A 246 3.70 19.75 37.27
CA LEU A 246 3.54 21.17 36.93
C LEU A 246 4.35 21.64 35.72
N ALA A 247 5.20 20.80 35.12
CA ALA A 247 5.97 21.21 33.95
C ALA A 247 5.07 21.54 32.76
N THR A 248 5.34 22.69 32.16
CA THR A 248 4.74 23.12 30.89
C THR A 248 5.43 22.41 29.75
N VAL A 249 4.66 21.93 28.78
CA VAL A 249 5.18 21.28 27.57
C VAL A 249 5.07 22.25 26.41
N THR A 250 6.18 22.49 25.72
CA THR A 250 6.21 23.31 24.50
C THR A 250 6.85 22.51 23.38
N ASP A 251 6.12 22.42 22.26
CA ASP A 251 6.53 21.73 21.04
C ASP A 251 6.90 22.72 19.93
N ASP A 252 7.96 22.43 19.19
CA ASP A 252 8.38 23.17 18.02
C ASP A 252 7.70 22.61 16.76
N ALA A 253 6.72 23.35 16.25
CA ALA A 253 5.97 22.99 15.06
C ALA A 253 6.83 22.97 13.78
N ALA A 254 7.88 23.79 13.70
CA ALA A 254 8.76 23.84 12.53
C ALA A 254 9.66 22.60 12.48
N VAL A 255 10.18 22.16 13.63
CA VAL A 255 10.94 20.90 13.72
C VAL A 255 10.04 19.72 13.34
N LEU A 256 8.81 19.66 13.85
CA LEU A 256 7.87 18.60 13.48
C LEU A 256 7.53 18.61 11.97
N ALA A 257 7.32 19.79 11.38
CA ALA A 257 7.08 19.91 9.95
C ALA A 257 8.29 19.41 9.12
N SER A 258 9.51 19.72 9.55
CA SER A 258 10.73 19.23 8.89
C SER A 258 10.87 17.72 9.01
N VAL A 259 10.58 17.13 10.17
CA VAL A 259 10.58 15.67 10.35
C VAL A 259 9.54 15.00 9.44
N ARG A 260 8.32 15.56 9.35
CA ARG A 260 7.27 15.05 8.46
C ARG A 260 7.70 15.07 7.00
N ASP A 261 8.31 16.16 6.54
CA ASP A 261 8.82 16.27 5.19
C ASP A 261 9.91 15.21 4.91
N ARG A 262 10.88 15.04 5.84
CA ARG A 262 11.90 13.98 5.73
C ARG A 262 11.28 12.58 5.70
N ALA A 263 10.27 12.31 6.54
CA ALA A 263 9.57 11.04 6.58
C ALA A 263 8.77 10.77 5.30
N ALA A 264 8.12 11.78 4.73
CA ALA A 264 7.42 11.67 3.45
C ALA A 264 8.40 11.35 2.31
N ARG A 265 9.55 12.03 2.26
CA ARG A 265 10.62 11.77 1.28
C ARG A 265 11.22 10.38 1.43
N PHE A 266 11.40 9.91 2.66
CA PHE A 266 11.84 8.54 2.95
C PHE A 266 10.84 7.51 2.40
N LEU A 267 9.55 7.65 2.72
CA LEU A 267 8.50 6.76 2.23
C LEU A 267 8.43 6.78 0.70
N ALA A 268 8.50 7.95 0.08
CA ALA A 268 8.53 8.08 -1.38
C ALA A 268 9.73 7.36 -2.01
N GLY A 269 10.92 7.46 -1.40
CA GLY A 269 12.12 6.75 -1.84
C GLY A 269 11.98 5.24 -1.76
N ARG A 270 11.36 4.73 -0.69
CA ARG A 270 11.04 3.31 -0.52
C ARG A 270 9.96 2.85 -1.51
N GLN A 271 8.92 3.65 -1.75
CA GLN A 271 7.88 3.36 -2.75
C GLN A 271 8.44 3.29 -4.17
N LYS A 272 9.36 4.20 -4.52
CA LYS A 272 10.11 4.13 -5.78
C LYS A 272 10.86 2.81 -5.90
N ALA A 273 11.66 2.46 -4.88
CA ALA A 273 12.43 1.23 -4.87
C ALA A 273 11.55 -0.03 -5.00
N TYR A 274 10.37 -0.02 -4.35
CA TYR A 274 9.37 -1.06 -4.50
C TYR A 274 8.88 -1.19 -5.94
N TYR A 275 8.42 -0.11 -6.58
CA TYR A 275 7.93 -0.20 -7.96
C TYR A 275 9.04 -0.52 -8.97
N ASP A 276 10.26 -0.02 -8.74
CA ASP A 276 11.43 -0.41 -9.54
C ASP A 276 11.67 -1.91 -9.47
N ARG A 277 11.57 -2.50 -8.26
CA ARG A 277 11.72 -3.95 -8.07
C ARG A 277 10.55 -4.74 -8.63
N VAL A 278 9.32 -4.31 -8.41
CA VAL A 278 8.10 -4.94 -8.96
C VAL A 278 8.16 -5.01 -10.48
N VAL A 279 8.48 -3.90 -11.16
CA VAL A 279 8.60 -3.89 -12.63
C VAL A 279 9.78 -4.75 -13.09
N GLY A 280 10.91 -4.71 -12.38
CA GLY A 280 12.05 -5.58 -12.65
C GLY A 280 11.69 -7.08 -12.55
N ASP A 281 10.98 -7.48 -11.50
CA ASP A 281 10.56 -8.87 -11.29
C ASP A 281 9.38 -9.30 -12.19
N LEU A 282 8.52 -8.37 -12.63
CA LEU A 282 7.47 -8.65 -13.63
C LEU A 282 8.04 -8.89 -15.02
N THR A 283 9.06 -8.12 -15.41
CA THR A 283 9.62 -8.14 -16.77
C THR A 283 10.76 -9.16 -16.95
N THR A 284 11.29 -9.72 -15.86
CA THR A 284 12.36 -10.72 -15.89
C THR A 284 11.78 -12.13 -15.79
N ALA A 285 11.91 -12.91 -16.86
CA ALA A 285 11.43 -14.30 -16.89
C ALA A 285 12.07 -15.17 -15.80
N GLY A 286 11.25 -16.02 -15.15
CA GLY A 286 11.67 -16.93 -14.08
C GLY A 286 11.73 -16.29 -12.68
N LYS A 287 11.31 -15.03 -12.55
CA LYS A 287 11.06 -14.40 -11.25
C LYS A 287 9.67 -14.78 -10.73
N PRO A 288 9.47 -14.90 -9.39
CA PRO A 288 8.18 -15.28 -8.83
C PRO A 288 7.00 -14.43 -9.33
N LEU A 289 7.20 -13.11 -9.46
CA LEU A 289 6.17 -12.20 -9.92
C LEU A 289 5.85 -12.36 -11.41
N SER A 290 6.87 -12.58 -12.26
CA SER A 290 6.68 -12.91 -13.68
C SER A 290 5.90 -14.23 -13.87
N GLU A 291 6.17 -15.24 -13.05
CA GLU A 291 5.53 -16.56 -13.12
C GLU A 291 4.06 -16.49 -12.66
N ALA A 292 3.79 -15.74 -11.60
CA ALA A 292 2.43 -15.47 -11.14
C ALA A 292 1.63 -14.71 -12.21
N ASN A 293 2.22 -13.68 -12.84
CA ASN A 293 1.58 -12.95 -13.93
C ASN A 293 1.33 -13.83 -15.18
N ALA A 294 2.27 -14.71 -15.51
CA ALA A 294 2.08 -15.70 -16.58
C ALA A 294 0.91 -16.66 -16.29
N THR A 295 0.69 -17.00 -15.02
CA THR A 295 -0.43 -17.83 -14.57
C THR A 295 -1.77 -17.09 -14.69
N VAL A 296 -1.83 -15.81 -14.31
CA VAL A 296 -3.00 -14.95 -14.52
C VAL A 296 -3.34 -14.86 -16.01
N THR A 297 -2.32 -14.62 -16.84
CA THR A 297 -2.49 -14.53 -18.30
C THR A 297 -2.96 -15.86 -18.90
N ARG A 298 -2.41 -16.99 -18.43
CA ARG A 298 -2.82 -18.33 -18.89
C ARG A 298 -4.26 -18.63 -18.52
N THR A 299 -4.66 -18.38 -17.27
CA THR A 299 -6.04 -18.62 -16.80
C THR A 299 -7.03 -17.74 -17.55
N MET A 300 -6.67 -16.48 -17.85
CA MET A 300 -7.50 -15.62 -18.70
C MET A 300 -7.64 -16.15 -20.13
N ARG A 301 -6.55 -16.63 -20.76
CA ARG A 301 -6.62 -17.23 -22.11
C ARG A 301 -7.50 -18.47 -22.13
N LEU A 302 -7.43 -19.30 -21.09
CA LEU A 302 -8.32 -20.46 -20.95
C LEU A 302 -9.77 -19.99 -20.84
N LEU A 303 -10.06 -19.01 -19.99
CA LEU A 303 -11.40 -18.45 -19.85
C LEU A 303 -11.94 -17.91 -21.18
N GLN A 304 -11.14 -17.15 -21.93
CA GLN A 304 -11.50 -16.67 -23.28
C GLN A 304 -11.74 -17.82 -24.26
N ALA A 305 -10.84 -18.81 -24.31
CA ALA A 305 -10.92 -19.93 -25.24
C ALA A 305 -12.13 -20.81 -24.97
N TYR A 306 -12.37 -21.18 -23.71
CA TYR A 306 -13.53 -21.98 -23.33
C TYR A 306 -14.83 -21.22 -23.50
N THR A 307 -14.86 -19.91 -23.26
CA THR A 307 -16.06 -19.09 -23.54
C THR A 307 -16.39 -19.09 -25.02
N ARG A 308 -15.39 -18.91 -25.90
CA ARG A 308 -15.59 -18.97 -27.35
C ARG A 308 -15.99 -20.35 -27.86
N ALA A 309 -15.71 -21.41 -27.11
CA ALA A 309 -16.09 -22.78 -27.47
C ALA A 309 -17.49 -23.15 -26.96
N GLY A 310 -17.78 -22.91 -25.68
CA GLY A 310 -19.04 -23.31 -25.05
C GLY A 310 -20.14 -22.26 -25.13
N TRP A 311 -19.78 -20.98 -25.03
CA TRP A 311 -20.73 -19.86 -24.97
C TRP A 311 -20.63 -18.97 -26.21
N ALA A 312 -20.34 -19.55 -27.38
CA ALA A 312 -20.05 -18.78 -28.58
C ALA A 312 -21.22 -17.87 -28.99
N THR A 313 -22.46 -18.33 -28.82
CA THR A 313 -23.66 -17.54 -29.15
C THR A 313 -23.90 -16.44 -28.12
N ALA A 314 -23.84 -16.76 -26.82
CA ALA A 314 -23.91 -15.76 -25.76
C ALA A 314 -22.81 -14.71 -25.90
N PHE A 315 -21.56 -15.14 -26.07
CA PHE A 315 -20.41 -14.26 -26.25
C PHE A 315 -20.58 -13.35 -27.47
N ALA A 316 -21.22 -13.78 -28.56
CA ALA A 316 -21.47 -12.93 -29.72
C ALA A 316 -22.56 -11.86 -29.47
N LYS A 317 -23.49 -12.11 -28.55
CA LYS A 317 -24.71 -11.30 -28.35
C LYS A 317 -24.70 -10.48 -27.05
N ASP A 318 -24.00 -10.93 -26.03
CA ASP A 318 -23.90 -10.25 -24.74
C ASP A 318 -22.71 -9.28 -24.73
N PRO A 319 -22.96 -7.97 -24.83
CA PRO A 319 -21.89 -6.98 -24.78
C PRO A 319 -21.16 -6.96 -23.44
N ILE A 320 -21.78 -7.40 -22.34
CA ILE A 320 -21.15 -7.45 -21.02
C ILE A 320 -20.09 -8.55 -21.01
N MET A 321 -20.44 -9.77 -21.43
CA MET A 321 -19.47 -10.86 -21.54
C MET A 321 -18.33 -10.52 -22.50
N GLN A 322 -18.61 -9.86 -23.64
CA GLN A 322 -17.56 -9.36 -24.54
C GLN A 322 -16.66 -8.34 -23.85
N THR A 323 -17.24 -7.37 -23.15
CA THR A 323 -16.50 -6.29 -22.50
C THR A 323 -15.55 -6.84 -21.43
N VAL A 324 -16.02 -7.76 -20.58
CA VAL A 324 -15.25 -8.35 -19.49
C VAL A 324 -14.18 -9.33 -19.96
N LEU A 325 -14.35 -9.99 -21.11
CA LEU A 325 -13.37 -10.96 -21.61
C LEU A 325 -12.44 -10.43 -22.69
N ALA A 326 -12.87 -9.51 -23.54
CA ALA A 326 -12.13 -9.08 -24.71
C ALA A 326 -12.18 -7.56 -24.99
N GLY A 327 -13.01 -6.80 -24.26
CA GLY A 327 -13.15 -5.37 -24.44
C GLY A 327 -12.17 -4.53 -23.63
N ALA A 328 -12.46 -3.23 -23.54
CA ALA A 328 -11.64 -2.24 -22.83
C ALA A 328 -11.64 -2.44 -21.31
N GLU A 329 -12.73 -2.98 -20.74
CA GLU A 329 -12.86 -3.30 -19.31
C GLU A 329 -12.60 -4.78 -19.01
N ARG A 330 -11.77 -5.42 -19.82
CA ARG A 330 -11.49 -6.85 -19.63
C ARG A 330 -10.79 -7.11 -18.31
N LEU A 331 -10.94 -8.34 -17.82
CA LEU A 331 -10.23 -8.84 -16.66
C LEU A 331 -8.69 -8.64 -16.79
N PRO A 332 -8.01 -8.12 -15.75
CA PRO A 332 -6.60 -7.77 -15.81
C PRO A 332 -5.73 -8.98 -16.16
N SER A 333 -4.92 -8.83 -17.21
CA SER A 333 -4.07 -9.88 -17.76
C SER A 333 -3.21 -9.34 -18.90
N ASP A 334 -2.09 -10.00 -19.20
CA ASP A 334 -1.15 -9.61 -20.25
C ASP A 334 -1.38 -10.43 -21.52
N VAL A 335 -2.53 -10.21 -22.17
CA VAL A 335 -3.00 -10.98 -23.34
C VAL A 335 -2.86 -10.19 -24.63
N GLY A 336 -2.40 -10.86 -25.70
CA GLY A 336 -2.23 -10.22 -27.01
C GLY A 336 -1.10 -9.18 -26.98
N GLU A 337 -1.37 -8.02 -27.56
CA GLU A 337 -0.43 -6.89 -27.60
C GLU A 337 -0.51 -6.00 -26.34
N GLU A 338 -1.46 -6.29 -25.44
CA GLU A 338 -1.76 -5.44 -24.30
C GLU A 338 -1.35 -6.11 -22.97
N ALA A 339 -0.26 -5.61 -22.40
CA ALA A 339 0.27 -6.06 -21.11
C ALA A 339 -0.31 -5.25 -19.93
N VAL A 340 -1.61 -5.41 -19.64
CA VAL A 340 -2.34 -4.57 -18.66
C VAL A 340 -1.71 -4.57 -17.27
N ILE A 341 -1.35 -5.75 -16.74
CA ILE A 341 -0.76 -5.90 -15.41
C ILE A 341 0.64 -5.31 -15.41
N THR A 342 1.45 -5.61 -16.42
CA THR A 342 2.78 -5.03 -16.51
C THR A 342 2.72 -3.50 -16.65
N GLU A 343 1.78 -2.98 -17.45
CA GLU A 343 1.66 -1.55 -17.74
C GLU A 343 1.19 -0.74 -16.53
N ILE A 344 0.24 -1.23 -15.73
CA ILE A 344 -0.24 -0.48 -14.56
C ILE A 344 0.90 -0.29 -13.54
N PHE A 345 1.74 -1.31 -13.33
CA PHE A 345 2.92 -1.21 -12.47
C PHE A 345 4.03 -0.35 -13.09
N ARG A 346 4.25 -0.44 -14.40
CA ARG A 346 5.19 0.44 -15.13
C ARG A 346 4.78 1.90 -15.04
N ARG A 347 3.48 2.19 -15.12
CA ARG A 347 2.95 3.55 -14.97
C ARG A 347 3.11 4.04 -13.53
N ALA A 348 2.84 3.19 -12.54
CA ALA A 348 3.10 3.51 -11.15
C ALA A 348 4.57 3.83 -10.93
N GLN A 349 5.50 3.02 -11.45
CA GLN A 349 6.94 3.29 -11.43
C GLN A 349 7.31 4.66 -12.05
N GLN A 350 6.72 4.99 -13.21
CA GLN A 350 6.95 6.27 -13.90
C GLN A 350 6.49 7.47 -13.06
N ASN A 351 5.43 7.32 -12.27
CA ASN A 351 4.97 8.40 -11.40
C ASN A 351 5.99 8.74 -10.31
N TYR A 352 6.95 7.84 -10.01
CA TYR A 352 8.07 8.08 -9.11
C TYR A 352 9.37 8.45 -9.85
N ALA A 353 9.36 8.68 -11.17
CA ALA A 353 10.58 8.97 -11.93
C ALA A 353 11.30 10.25 -11.48
N GLU A 354 10.57 11.23 -10.95
CA GLU A 354 11.15 12.47 -10.41
C GLU A 354 11.74 12.29 -9.00
N CYS A 355 11.46 11.19 -8.31
CA CYS A 355 12.16 10.85 -7.09
C CYS A 355 13.57 10.38 -7.47
N ASN A 356 14.54 11.25 -7.23
CA ASN A 356 15.97 10.97 -7.39
C ASN A 356 16.62 10.88 -6.01
N PRO A 357 16.79 9.67 -5.45
CA PRO A 357 17.47 9.49 -4.17
C PRO A 357 18.95 9.86 -4.28
N SER A 358 19.48 10.58 -3.31
CA SER A 358 20.87 11.03 -3.31
C SER A 358 21.88 9.94 -2.93
N ALA A 359 21.45 8.88 -2.23
CA ALA A 359 22.32 7.87 -1.63
C ALA A 359 22.08 6.43 -2.14
N GLY A 360 21.27 6.26 -3.20
CA GLY A 360 20.98 4.96 -3.82
C GLY A 360 19.52 4.51 -3.67
N THR A 361 19.22 3.31 -4.16
CA THR A 361 17.86 2.74 -4.17
C THR A 361 17.28 2.65 -2.76
N GLY A 362 16.09 3.22 -2.55
CA GLY A 362 15.39 3.19 -1.27
C GLY A 362 15.76 4.31 -0.30
N SER A 363 16.76 5.16 -0.63
CA SER A 363 17.07 6.37 0.12
C SER A 363 15.99 7.45 -0.08
N PRO A 364 15.89 8.44 0.83
CA PRO A 364 14.90 9.52 0.70
C PRO A 364 15.00 10.28 -0.63
N CYS A 365 13.85 10.65 -1.21
CA CYS A 365 13.82 11.49 -2.40
C CYS A 365 14.40 12.89 -2.10
N GLY A 366 15.14 13.47 -3.05
CA GLY A 366 15.70 14.82 -2.90
C GLY A 366 14.66 15.95 -2.88
N ASN A 367 13.48 15.71 -3.47
CA ASN A 367 12.36 16.65 -3.58
C ASN A 367 11.20 16.29 -2.63
N SER A 368 10.47 17.30 -2.16
CA SER A 368 9.27 17.16 -1.30
C SER A 368 7.98 16.98 -2.09
N VAL A 369 8.04 16.34 -3.27
CA VAL A 369 6.87 16.15 -4.12
C VAL A 369 6.02 15.00 -3.56
N ALA A 370 4.71 15.21 -3.49
CA ALA A 370 3.78 14.13 -3.20
C ALA A 370 3.66 13.25 -4.45
N PHE A 371 4.02 11.98 -4.31
CA PHE A 371 3.92 11.01 -5.38
C PHE A 371 2.64 10.19 -5.23
N ASP A 372 2.01 9.88 -6.36
CA ASP A 372 0.78 9.10 -6.40
C ASP A 372 0.87 8.03 -7.51
N PRO A 373 0.84 6.72 -7.16
CA PRO A 373 0.93 5.65 -8.14
C PRO A 373 -0.28 5.59 -9.11
N PHE A 374 -1.36 6.31 -8.80
CA PHE A 374 -2.57 6.34 -9.60
C PHE A 374 -2.58 7.41 -10.71
N VAL A 375 -1.62 8.34 -10.73
CA VAL A 375 -1.58 9.42 -11.72
C VAL A 375 -1.44 8.86 -13.15
N GLY A 376 -2.37 9.27 -14.01
CA GLY A 376 -2.40 8.85 -15.42
C GLY A 376 -2.70 7.37 -15.65
N GLN A 377 -3.18 6.66 -14.63
CA GLN A 377 -3.80 5.34 -14.81
C GLN A 377 -5.16 5.50 -15.49
N SER A 378 -5.60 4.52 -16.28
CA SER A 378 -6.92 4.59 -16.92
C SER A 378 -8.05 4.59 -15.89
N ARG A 379 -9.08 5.42 -16.15
CA ARG A 379 -10.20 5.67 -15.22
C ARG A 379 -10.94 4.41 -14.76
N GLN A 380 -10.97 3.38 -15.59
CA GLN A 380 -11.56 2.07 -15.27
C GLN A 380 -10.95 1.41 -14.03
N TRP A 381 -9.65 1.63 -13.75
CA TRP A 381 -9.01 1.11 -12.54
C TRP A 381 -9.33 1.97 -11.31
N LEU A 382 -9.39 3.30 -11.49
CA LEU A 382 -9.55 4.29 -10.41
C LEU A 382 -10.92 4.27 -9.72
N LEU A 383 -11.98 3.90 -10.44
CA LEU A 383 -13.36 3.86 -9.92
C LEU A 383 -13.55 2.77 -8.84
N ASP A 384 -12.83 1.66 -8.99
CA ASP A 384 -12.85 0.55 -8.03
C ASP A 384 -11.83 0.72 -6.88
N CYS A 385 -10.77 1.54 -7.05
CA CYS A 385 -9.87 1.87 -5.93
C CYS A 385 -10.55 2.77 -4.90
N THR A 386 -11.13 3.88 -5.36
CA THR A 386 -11.49 5.04 -4.53
C THR A 386 -12.76 4.84 -3.71
N SER A 387 -13.69 4.02 -4.19
CA SER A 387 -14.90 3.64 -3.46
C SER A 387 -14.65 2.55 -2.39
N TRP A 388 -13.56 1.79 -2.51
CA TRP A 388 -13.23 0.66 -1.64
C TRP A 388 -12.20 0.97 -0.55
N TYR A 389 -11.32 1.96 -0.74
CA TYR A 389 -10.37 2.40 0.31
C TYR A 389 -11.04 2.86 1.62
N GLY A 390 -12.34 3.21 1.58
CA GLY A 390 -13.13 3.58 2.77
C GLY A 390 -14.28 2.63 3.15
N ARG A 391 -14.61 1.61 2.32
CA ARG A 391 -15.79 0.75 2.51
C ARG A 391 -15.61 -0.73 2.11
N SER A 392 -14.37 -1.18 1.95
CA SER A 392 -14.12 -2.53 1.44
C SER A 392 -14.54 -3.64 2.42
N ARG A 393 -15.51 -4.44 1.99
CA ARG A 393 -15.88 -5.76 2.55
C ARG A 393 -14.95 -6.89 2.05
N LEU A 394 -13.74 -6.59 1.57
CA LEU A 394 -12.76 -7.63 1.30
C LEU A 394 -12.18 -8.13 2.64
N PRO A 395 -12.01 -9.45 2.84
CA PRO A 395 -11.36 -9.95 4.02
C PRO A 395 -9.91 -9.41 4.08
N VAL A 396 -9.53 -8.97 5.28
CA VAL A 396 -8.30 -8.19 5.57
C VAL A 396 -7.02 -8.99 5.28
N ASP A 397 -7.14 -10.31 5.17
CA ASP A 397 -6.05 -11.27 4.94
C ASP A 397 -5.50 -11.28 3.49
N ALA A 398 -6.23 -10.70 2.53
CA ALA A 398 -5.79 -10.64 1.13
C ALA A 398 -5.17 -9.29 0.72
N TRP A 399 -5.04 -8.34 1.64
CA TRP A 399 -4.51 -7.00 1.36
C TRP A 399 -3.02 -6.96 1.62
N THR A 400 -2.23 -6.72 0.57
CA THR A 400 -0.76 -6.67 0.70
C THR A 400 -0.25 -5.33 1.21
N GLY A 401 -1.09 -4.31 1.14
CA GLY A 401 -0.74 -2.92 1.44
C GLY A 401 -0.30 -2.12 0.21
N ASP A 402 -0.08 -2.78 -0.94
CA ASP A 402 0.19 -2.13 -2.22
C ASP A 402 -1.10 -1.59 -2.87
N PRO A 403 -1.22 -0.26 -3.12
CA PRO A 403 -2.39 0.33 -3.75
C PRO A 403 -2.70 -0.26 -5.13
N ILE A 404 -1.71 -0.57 -5.96
CA ILE A 404 -1.93 -1.07 -7.32
C ILE A 404 -2.33 -2.54 -7.29
N GLY A 405 -1.60 -3.38 -6.54
CA GLY A 405 -1.95 -4.78 -6.33
C GLY A 405 -3.35 -4.97 -5.75
N ASN A 406 -3.73 -4.18 -4.73
CA ASN A 406 -5.07 -4.23 -4.14
C ASN A 406 -6.18 -3.84 -5.15
N THR A 407 -5.90 -2.86 -6.01
CA THR A 407 -6.81 -2.42 -7.06
C THR A 407 -7.05 -3.53 -8.08
N LEU A 408 -5.98 -4.17 -8.55
CA LEU A 408 -6.06 -5.29 -9.49
C LEU A 408 -6.90 -6.44 -8.91
N LEU A 409 -6.69 -6.77 -7.63
CA LEU A 409 -7.46 -7.80 -6.95
C LEU A 409 -8.95 -7.44 -6.82
N ALA A 410 -9.26 -6.19 -6.46
CA ALA A 410 -10.64 -5.71 -6.35
C ALA A 410 -11.36 -5.76 -7.70
N PHE A 411 -10.73 -5.22 -8.76
CA PHE A 411 -11.27 -5.23 -10.11
C PHE A 411 -11.46 -6.67 -10.63
N ALA A 412 -10.49 -7.55 -10.42
CA ALA A 412 -10.59 -8.96 -10.80
C ALA A 412 -11.78 -9.64 -10.10
N ARG A 413 -12.00 -9.39 -8.80
CA ARG A 413 -13.16 -9.94 -8.07
C ARG A 413 -14.48 -9.41 -8.58
N HIS A 414 -14.56 -8.10 -8.88
CA HIS A 414 -15.76 -7.49 -9.44
C HIS A 414 -16.08 -8.05 -10.82
N GLY A 415 -15.14 -7.96 -11.76
CA GLY A 415 -15.32 -8.44 -13.13
C GLY A 415 -15.64 -9.93 -13.20
N THR A 416 -15.00 -10.76 -12.37
CA THR A 416 -15.35 -12.19 -12.31
C THR A 416 -16.73 -12.45 -11.71
N GLY A 417 -17.21 -11.59 -10.81
CA GLY A 417 -18.58 -11.65 -10.29
C GLY A 417 -19.60 -11.32 -11.38
N VAL A 418 -19.35 -10.27 -12.16
CA VAL A 418 -20.16 -9.91 -13.34
C VAL A 418 -20.18 -11.05 -14.35
N LEU A 419 -19.01 -11.62 -14.65
CA LEU A 419 -18.90 -12.70 -15.62
C LEU A 419 -19.64 -13.97 -15.18
N LEU A 420 -19.54 -14.36 -13.90
CA LEU A 420 -20.29 -15.49 -13.36
C LEU A 420 -21.81 -15.27 -13.48
N ALA A 421 -22.28 -14.04 -13.21
CA ALA A 421 -23.70 -13.72 -13.36
C ALA A 421 -24.18 -13.85 -14.81
N GLN A 422 -23.35 -13.49 -15.80
CA GLN A 422 -23.70 -13.68 -17.22
C GLN A 422 -23.72 -15.17 -17.60
N TYR A 423 -22.77 -15.98 -17.14
CA TYR A 423 -22.83 -17.43 -17.37
C TYR A 423 -24.06 -18.04 -16.71
N GLU A 424 -24.42 -17.62 -15.50
CA GLU A 424 -25.62 -18.10 -14.80
C GLU A 424 -26.90 -17.71 -15.55
N GLN A 425 -27.00 -16.47 -16.01
CA GLN A 425 -28.14 -15.98 -16.77
C GLN A 425 -28.35 -16.82 -18.04
N HIS A 426 -27.30 -16.98 -18.83
CA HIS A 426 -27.37 -17.74 -20.07
C HIS A 426 -27.57 -19.24 -19.82
N SER A 427 -27.03 -19.80 -18.72
CA SER A 427 -27.32 -21.18 -18.31
C SER A 427 -28.80 -21.40 -18.00
N LYS A 428 -29.46 -20.42 -17.35
CA LYS A 428 -30.91 -20.48 -17.08
C LYS A 428 -31.71 -20.44 -18.36
N GLU A 429 -31.35 -19.56 -19.29
CA GLU A 429 -32.00 -19.45 -20.60
C GLU A 429 -31.89 -20.75 -21.42
N ILE A 430 -30.74 -21.42 -21.40
CA ILE A 430 -30.57 -22.75 -22.03
C ILE A 430 -31.47 -23.78 -21.34
N ALA A 431 -31.48 -23.83 -20.01
CA ALA A 431 -32.28 -24.79 -19.24
C ALA A 431 -33.79 -24.60 -19.44
N GLU A 432 -34.22 -23.35 -19.67
CA GLU A 432 -35.62 -22.98 -19.97
C GLU A 432 -35.98 -23.15 -21.46
N GLY A 433 -35.02 -23.49 -22.32
CA GLY A 433 -35.23 -23.66 -23.74
C GLY A 433 -35.41 -22.35 -24.51
N VAL A 434 -35.00 -21.21 -23.94
CA VAL A 434 -35.11 -19.88 -24.55
C VAL A 434 -34.17 -19.75 -25.76
N TYR A 435 -32.99 -20.35 -25.70
CA TYR A 435 -32.10 -20.49 -26.85
C TYR A 435 -31.18 -21.71 -26.71
N THR A 436 -30.42 -22.02 -27.76
CA THR A 436 -29.41 -23.09 -27.75
C THR A 436 -28.03 -22.54 -28.08
N GLU A 437 -27.04 -22.96 -27.29
CA GLU A 437 -25.63 -22.65 -27.55
C GLU A 437 -25.09 -23.39 -28.77
N GLY A 438 -23.93 -22.93 -29.22
CA GLY A 438 -23.21 -23.49 -30.35
C GLY A 438 -22.46 -22.43 -31.13
N ILE A 439 -21.55 -22.87 -32.00
CA ILE A 439 -20.60 -21.97 -32.68
C ILE A 439 -21.31 -21.32 -33.89
N PRO A 440 -21.55 -19.98 -33.88
CA PRO A 440 -22.35 -19.32 -34.93
C PRO A 440 -21.84 -19.61 -36.34
N GLU A 441 -20.52 -19.53 -36.54
CA GLU A 441 -19.87 -19.80 -37.84
C GLU A 441 -20.11 -21.22 -38.34
N VAL A 442 -20.09 -22.20 -37.44
CA VAL A 442 -20.37 -23.61 -37.77
C VAL A 442 -21.85 -23.78 -38.13
N LYS A 443 -22.75 -23.23 -37.32
CA LYS A 443 -24.20 -23.25 -37.58
C LYS A 443 -24.56 -22.61 -38.93
N ASP A 444 -23.96 -21.46 -39.23
CA ASP A 444 -24.22 -20.73 -40.49
C ASP A 444 -23.65 -21.47 -41.69
N THR A 445 -22.46 -22.07 -41.56
CA THR A 445 -21.86 -22.89 -42.63
C THR A 445 -22.70 -24.14 -42.91
N ILE A 446 -23.20 -24.83 -41.87
CA ILE A 446 -24.08 -25.99 -42.03
C ILE A 446 -25.38 -25.58 -42.73
N LYS A 447 -26.03 -24.50 -42.29
CA LYS A 447 -27.26 -23.99 -42.91
C LYS A 447 -27.06 -23.62 -44.38
N LEU A 448 -25.95 -22.96 -44.70
CA LEU A 448 -25.61 -22.59 -46.06
C LEU A 448 -25.40 -23.84 -46.94
N LEU A 449 -24.64 -24.82 -46.46
CA LEU A 449 -24.44 -26.10 -47.16
C LEU A 449 -25.76 -26.85 -47.40
N GLN A 450 -26.62 -26.92 -46.38
CA GLN A 450 -27.93 -27.57 -46.49
C GLN A 450 -28.86 -26.84 -47.46
N GLY A 451 -28.86 -25.50 -47.45
CA GLY A 451 -29.66 -24.69 -48.37
C GLY A 451 -29.22 -24.83 -49.82
N VAL A 452 -27.91 -24.79 -50.08
CA VAL A 452 -27.33 -24.99 -51.41
C VAL A 452 -27.63 -26.40 -51.93
N ASP A 453 -27.45 -27.44 -51.10
CA ASP A 453 -27.77 -28.82 -51.48
C ASP A 453 -29.28 -29.03 -51.76
N ALA A 454 -30.15 -28.39 -50.98
CA ALA A 454 -31.60 -28.45 -51.19
C ALA A 454 -32.03 -27.79 -52.51
N LEU A 455 -31.49 -26.61 -52.84
CA LEU A 455 -31.74 -25.93 -54.11
C LEU A 455 -31.38 -26.83 -55.31
N PHE A 456 -30.20 -27.45 -55.28
CA PHE A 456 -29.75 -28.31 -56.37
C PHE A 456 -30.41 -29.69 -56.42
N ARG A 457 -31.08 -30.14 -55.34
CA ARG A 457 -31.97 -31.32 -55.40
C ARG A 457 -33.33 -30.96 -55.99
N ALA A 458 -33.80 -29.73 -55.78
CA ALA A 458 -35.05 -29.25 -56.37
C ALA A 458 -34.93 -28.99 -57.88
N ASP A 459 -33.78 -28.51 -58.38
CA ASP A 459 -33.54 -28.32 -59.82
C ASP A 459 -33.30 -29.62 -60.61
N ALA A 460 -33.05 -30.74 -59.91
CA ALA A 460 -32.79 -32.04 -60.51
C ALA A 460 -34.00 -33.00 -60.49
N ALA A 461 -35.12 -32.57 -59.88
CA ALA A 461 -36.41 -33.26 -59.85
C ALA A 461 -37.36 -32.62 -60.87
#